data_AF-A0A834IUS8-F1
#
_entry.id   AF-A0A834IUS8-F1
#
_cell.length_a   1.000
_cell.length_b   1.000
_cell.length_c   1.000
_cell.angle_alpha   90.00
_cell.angle_beta   90.00
_cell.angle_gamma   90.00
#
_symmetry.space_group_name_H-M   'P 1'
#
loop_
_entity.id
_entity.type
_entity.pdbx_description
1 polymer ?
#
loop_
_entity_poly.entity_id
_entity_poly.type
_entity_poly.pdbx_seq_one_letter_code
_entity_poly.pdbx_strand_id
1 'polypeptide(L)'
;MQEDPTSSSCEVLAAATREAAYLTDKERETILAVLTKDEQLRRQQQVKILINLNNTNLKIYILVWDFLLLSPSSYKSNNNLATNAAPINYSDSNRRRHLKAELQNLRRKGALKVSDEAYQDPDRTCGRCRSDLGRVINRGACCTSCRLKVCKACREYNFRATDWVCTVCYKRM
;
A
#
# COMPACT_ATOMS: atom_id res chain seq x y z
N MET A 1 29.36 46.43 9.87
CA MET A 1 29.67 45.80 11.17
C MET A 1 28.94 44.48 11.18
N GLN A 2 29.65 43.39 10.90
CA GLN A 2 29.11 42.03 10.89
C GLN A 2 29.15 41.53 12.33
N GLU A 3 28.01 41.16 12.89
CA GLU A 3 27.98 40.47 14.18
C GLU A 3 28.46 39.03 14.00
N ASP A 4 29.51 38.68 14.74
CA ASP A 4 30.07 37.33 14.77
C ASP A 4 29.07 36.36 15.43
N PRO A 5 28.63 35.30 14.73
CA PRO A 5 27.63 34.37 15.26
C PRO A 5 28.15 33.50 16.44
N THR A 6 29.44 33.57 16.73
CA THR A 6 30.11 32.83 17.82
C THR A 6 29.98 33.52 19.18
N SER A 7 29.77 34.84 19.22
CA SER A 7 29.61 35.62 20.46
C SER A 7 28.32 35.26 21.21
N SER A 8 27.21 35.10 20.48
CA SER A 8 25.89 34.78 21.04
C SER A 8 25.83 33.41 21.73
N SER A 9 26.49 32.39 21.17
CA SER A 9 26.45 31.03 21.71
C SER A 9 27.19 30.91 23.05
N CYS A 10 28.35 31.56 23.18
CA CYS A 10 29.10 31.60 24.44
C CYS A 10 28.35 32.33 25.55
N GLU A 11 27.64 33.42 25.22
CA GLU A 11 26.84 34.16 26.19
C GLU A 11 25.64 33.35 26.70
N VAL A 12 24.97 32.62 25.80
CA VAL A 12 23.86 31.72 26.16
C VAL A 12 24.36 30.58 27.06
N LEU A 13 25.50 29.98 26.73
CA LEU A 13 26.10 28.92 27.56
C LEU A 13 26.49 29.45 28.94
N ALA A 14 27.09 30.65 29.01
CA ALA A 14 27.48 31.29 30.26
C ALA A 14 26.27 31.68 31.12
N ALA A 15 25.18 32.16 30.52
CA ALA A 15 23.93 32.45 31.21
C ALA A 15 23.28 31.17 31.77
N ALA A 16 23.19 30.12 30.97
CA ALA A 16 22.69 28.81 31.40
C ALA A 16 23.54 28.22 32.53
N THR A 17 24.86 28.40 32.49
CA THR A 17 25.78 27.94 33.54
C THR A 17 25.57 28.72 34.84
N ARG A 18 25.34 30.04 34.77
CA ARG A 18 25.03 30.87 35.95
C ARG A 18 23.69 30.50 36.58
N GLU A 19 22.65 30.27 35.78
CA GLU A 19 21.35 29.82 36.31
C GLU A 19 21.47 28.42 36.92
N ALA A 20 22.22 27.52 36.28
CA ALA A 20 22.46 26.20 36.81
C ALA A 20 23.26 26.18 38.12
N ALA A 21 23.94 27.28 38.48
CA ALA A 21 24.69 27.39 39.73
C ALA A 21 23.81 27.67 40.96
N TYR A 22 22.57 28.13 40.78
CA TYR A 22 21.61 28.38 41.87
C TYR A 22 20.76 27.16 42.23
N LEU A 23 20.80 26.10 41.41
CA LEU A 23 20.08 24.86 41.65
C LEU A 23 20.84 23.99 42.66
N THR A 24 20.11 23.45 43.62
CA THR A 24 20.65 22.39 44.50
C THR A 24 20.97 21.14 43.68
N ASP A 25 21.92 20.32 44.14
CA ASP A 25 22.33 19.10 43.41
C ASP A 25 21.15 18.16 43.12
N LYS A 26 20.15 18.13 44.01
CA LYS A 26 18.93 17.34 43.85
C LYS A 26 17.99 17.89 42.76
N GLU A 27 17.85 19.20 42.66
CA GLU A 27 17.06 19.84 41.59
C GLU A 27 17.73 19.63 40.24
N ARG A 28 19.07 19.75 40.19
CA ARG A 28 19.87 19.46 39.00
C ARG A 28 19.69 18.01 38.54
N GLU A 29 19.80 17.05 39.46
CA GLU A 29 19.61 15.62 39.16
C GLU A 29 18.21 15.34 38.61
N THR A 30 17.18 15.96 39.19
CA THR A 30 15.79 15.83 38.73
C THR A 30 15.62 16.38 37.31
N ILE A 31 16.16 17.57 37.04
CA ILE A 31 16.12 18.19 35.71
C ILE A 31 16.84 17.32 34.68
N LEU A 32 18.05 16.83 35.00
CA LEU A 32 18.81 15.95 34.12
C LEU A 32 18.08 14.63 33.85
N ALA A 33 17.43 14.04 34.86
CA ALA A 33 16.65 12.81 34.71
C ALA A 33 15.45 13.01 33.77
N VAL A 34 14.73 14.12 33.90
CA VAL A 34 13.62 14.47 33.01
C VAL A 34 14.12 14.69 31.58
N LEU A 35 15.16 15.50 31.39
CA LEU A 35 15.72 15.77 30.06
C LEU A 35 16.24 14.51 29.38
N THR A 36 16.93 13.64 30.13
CA THR A 36 17.43 12.35 29.61
C THR A 36 16.27 11.45 29.19
N LYS A 37 15.23 11.35 30.01
CA LYS A 37 14.03 10.57 29.69
C LYS A 37 13.29 11.13 28.47
N ASP A 38 13.19 12.45 28.37
CA ASP A 38 12.55 13.12 27.25
C ASP A 38 13.35 12.94 25.94
N GLU A 39 14.67 13.00 26.01
CA GLU A 39 15.54 12.66 24.88
C GLU A 39 15.43 11.19 24.47
N GLN A 40 15.38 10.26 25.43
CA GLN A 40 15.13 8.85 25.16
C GLN A 40 13.77 8.63 24.48
N LEU A 41 12.71 9.29 24.96
CA LEU A 41 11.38 9.21 24.36
C LEU A 41 11.37 9.80 22.94
N ARG A 42 12.03 10.94 22.71
CA ARG A 42 12.21 11.51 21.36
C ARG A 42 12.92 10.53 20.44
N ARG A 43 14.02 9.90 20.88
CA ARG A 43 14.75 8.88 20.08
C ARG A 43 13.86 7.67 19.78
N GLN A 44 13.11 7.17 20.75
CA GLN A 44 12.16 6.07 20.53
C GLN A 44 11.06 6.44 19.54
N GLN A 45 10.52 7.66 19.62
CA GLN A 45 9.54 8.17 18.67
C GLN A 45 10.13 8.30 17.27
N GLN A 46 11.34 8.86 17.13
CA GLN A 46 12.05 8.95 15.85
C GLN A 46 12.27 7.57 15.23
N VAL A 47 12.74 6.58 16.01
CA VAL A 47 12.91 5.20 15.54
C VAL A 47 11.57 4.59 15.10
N LYS A 48 10.49 4.79 15.87
CA LYS A 48 9.15 4.32 15.49
C LYS A 48 8.66 4.96 14.19
N ILE A 49 8.86 6.28 14.04
CA ILE A 49 8.52 7.01 12.81
C ILE A 49 9.35 6.48 11.64
N LEU A 50 10.67 6.31 11.79
CA LEU A 50 11.54 5.78 10.74
C LEU A 50 11.16 4.35 10.33
N ILE A 51 10.88 3.46 11.29
CA ILE A 51 10.41 2.10 11.00
C ILE A 51 9.06 2.13 10.30
N ASN A 52 8.12 2.97 10.76
CA ASN A 52 6.82 3.11 10.13
C ASN A 52 6.95 3.66 8.71
N LEU A 53 7.79 4.69 8.50
CA LEU A 53 8.08 5.27 7.19
C LEU A 53 8.73 4.24 6.25
N ASN A 54 9.68 3.44 6.72
CA ASN A 54 10.27 2.36 5.94
C ASN A 54 9.26 1.26 5.63
N ASN A 55 8.39 0.91 6.56
CA ASN A 55 7.31 -0.07 6.36
C ASN A 55 6.27 0.47 5.36
N THR A 56 5.91 1.76 5.44
CA THR A 56 5.03 2.41 4.47
C THR A 56 5.71 2.55 3.11
N ASN A 57 7.00 2.86 3.05
CA ASN A 57 7.77 2.92 1.80
C ASN A 57 7.86 1.54 1.15
N LEU A 58 8.12 0.49 1.93
CA LEU A 58 8.12 -0.90 1.46
C LEU A 58 6.73 -1.31 0.97
N LYS A 59 5.66 -0.95 1.69
CA LYS A 59 4.28 -1.18 1.26
C LYS A 59 3.95 -0.42 -0.02
N ILE A 60 4.32 0.86 -0.13
CA ILE A 60 4.13 1.65 -1.35
C ILE A 60 4.91 1.03 -2.51
N TYR A 61 6.16 0.65 -2.29
CA TYR A 61 6.98 -0.03 -3.30
C TYR A 61 6.34 -1.34 -3.77
N ILE A 62 5.87 -2.17 -2.85
CA ILE A 62 5.15 -3.41 -3.18
C ILE A 62 3.86 -3.11 -3.94
N LEU A 63 3.06 -2.13 -3.51
CA LEU A 63 1.81 -1.75 -4.19
C LEU A 63 2.06 -1.16 -5.59
N VAL A 64 3.12 -0.36 -5.75
CA VAL A 64 3.54 0.19 -7.04
C VAL A 64 4.07 -0.93 -7.95
N TRP A 65 4.81 -1.89 -7.40
CA TRP A 65 5.26 -3.06 -8.14
C TRP A 65 4.12 -3.97 -8.55
N ASP A 66 3.16 -4.24 -7.67
CA ASP A 66 1.95 -4.99 -7.99
C ASP A 66 1.15 -4.28 -9.09
N PHE A 67 1.04 -2.95 -9.03
CA PHE A 67 0.37 -2.14 -10.05
C PHE A 67 1.11 -2.17 -11.41
N LEU A 68 2.45 -2.17 -11.41
CA LEU A 68 3.27 -2.29 -12.63
C LEU A 68 3.30 -3.72 -13.19
N LEU A 69 3.16 -4.75 -12.35
CA LEU A 69 3.17 -6.16 -12.75
C LEU A 69 1.78 -6.68 -13.20
N LEU A 70 0.71 -5.91 -12.98
CA LEU A 70 -0.67 -6.25 -13.38
C LEU A 70 -1.12 -5.63 -14.71
N SER A 71 -0.25 -4.95 -15.45
CA SER A 71 -0.53 -4.47 -16.81
C SER A 71 0.52 -4.97 -17.82
N PRO A 72 0.22 -5.99 -18.64
CA PRO A 72 1.02 -6.27 -19.83
C PRO A 72 0.62 -5.28 -20.93
N SER A 73 0.97 -4.01 -20.77
CA SER A 73 0.91 -3.07 -21.89
C SER A 73 1.91 -1.93 -21.73
N SER A 74 2.96 -2.03 -22.55
CA SER A 74 3.70 -0.90 -23.11
C SER A 74 4.69 -0.15 -22.21
N TYR A 75 5.75 -0.84 -21.78
CA TYR A 75 7.09 -0.22 -21.75
C TYR A 75 7.79 -0.60 -23.07
N LYS A 76 7.79 0.32 -24.03
CA LYS A 76 8.70 0.27 -25.19
C LYS A 76 9.93 1.08 -24.79
N SER A 77 11.00 0.40 -24.39
CA SER A 77 12.34 0.99 -24.41
C SER A 77 12.88 0.87 -25.83
N ASN A 78 13.10 2.01 -26.46
CA ASN A 78 13.83 2.10 -27.71
C ASN A 78 15.31 2.04 -27.38
N ASN A 79 15.93 0.88 -27.57
CA ASN A 79 17.37 0.79 -27.83
C ASN A 79 17.59 -0.26 -28.91
N ASN A 80 17.92 0.24 -30.11
CA ASN A 80 18.35 -0.57 -31.22
C ASN A 80 19.74 -1.13 -30.91
N LEU A 81 19.82 -2.42 -30.60
CA LEU A 81 21.05 -3.18 -30.84
C LEU A 81 20.69 -4.61 -31.22
N ALA A 82 20.91 -4.92 -32.49
CA ALA A 82 20.77 -6.24 -33.05
C ALA A 82 21.84 -7.17 -32.47
N THR A 83 21.41 -8.29 -31.89
CA THR A 83 22.26 -9.48 -31.77
C THR A 83 21.45 -10.71 -32.15
N ASN A 84 22.00 -11.46 -33.11
CA ASN A 84 21.47 -12.70 -33.64
C ASN A 84 21.55 -13.80 -32.57
N ALA A 85 20.41 -14.19 -32.02
CA ALA A 85 20.24 -15.47 -31.34
C ALA A 85 18.77 -15.88 -31.49
N ALA A 86 18.52 -17.00 -32.20
CA ALA A 86 17.20 -17.56 -32.35
C ALA A 86 16.58 -17.86 -30.96
N PRO A 87 15.41 -17.32 -30.58
CA PRO A 87 14.81 -17.65 -29.31
C PRO A 87 13.97 -18.91 -29.46
N ILE A 88 14.45 -19.98 -28.84
CA ILE A 88 13.65 -21.17 -28.51
C ILE A 88 12.36 -20.65 -27.86
N ASN A 89 11.21 -21.02 -28.44
CA ASN A 89 9.89 -20.45 -28.20
C ASN A 89 9.54 -20.31 -26.70
N TYR A 90 9.88 -19.15 -26.11
CA TYR A 90 9.67 -18.80 -24.70
C TYR A 90 8.20 -18.84 -24.31
N SER A 91 7.30 -18.59 -25.28
CA SER A 91 5.86 -18.64 -25.07
C SER A 91 5.38 -20.04 -24.71
N ASP A 92 5.99 -21.07 -25.29
CA ASP A 92 5.58 -22.46 -25.08
C ASP A 92 6.13 -23.01 -23.75
N SER A 93 7.36 -22.64 -23.38
CA SER A 93 7.92 -22.96 -22.06
C SER A 93 7.12 -22.32 -20.92
N ASN A 94 6.69 -21.07 -21.08
CA ASN A 94 5.86 -20.38 -20.09
C ASN A 94 4.44 -20.92 -20.04
N ARG A 95 3.85 -21.24 -21.20
CA ARG A 95 2.55 -21.91 -21.31
C ARG A 95 2.56 -23.25 -20.57
N ARG A 96 3.60 -24.06 -20.79
CA ARG A 96 3.78 -25.36 -20.12
C ARG A 96 3.96 -25.23 -18.61
N ARG A 97 4.71 -24.23 -18.13
CA ARG A 97 4.86 -23.95 -16.69
C ARG A 97 3.55 -23.49 -16.06
N HIS A 98 2.81 -22.61 -16.73
CA HIS A 98 1.53 -22.10 -16.25
C HIS A 98 0.49 -23.22 -16.11
N LEU A 99 0.33 -24.04 -17.16
CA LEU A 99 -0.60 -25.17 -17.15
C LEU A 99 -0.24 -26.21 -16.08
N LYS A 100 1.06 -26.44 -15.83
CA LYS A 100 1.52 -27.35 -14.76
C LYS A 100 1.21 -26.79 -13.37
N ALA A 101 1.36 -25.48 -13.17
CA ALA A 101 1.00 -24.81 -11.92
C ALA A 101 -0.52 -24.79 -11.69
N GLU A 102 -1.30 -24.60 -12.74
CA GLU A 102 -2.76 -24.65 -12.71
C GLU A 102 -3.26 -26.06 -12.34
N LEU A 103 -2.73 -27.11 -12.97
CA LEU A 103 -3.03 -28.50 -12.59
C LEU A 103 -2.63 -28.83 -11.15
N GLN A 104 -1.49 -28.32 -10.70
CA GLN A 104 -1.04 -28.53 -9.31
C GLN A 104 -1.96 -27.78 -8.32
N ASN A 105 -2.43 -26.59 -8.67
CA ASN A 105 -3.41 -25.84 -7.89
C ASN A 105 -4.76 -26.53 -7.84
N LEU A 106 -5.24 -27.11 -8.95
CA LEU A 106 -6.49 -27.89 -8.97
C LEU A 106 -6.39 -29.16 -8.13
N ARG A 107 -5.23 -29.83 -8.13
CA ARG A 107 -4.94 -30.97 -7.24
C ARG A 107 -4.88 -30.56 -5.76
N ARG A 108 -4.21 -29.44 -5.43
CA ARG A 108 -4.15 -28.91 -4.05
C ARG A 108 -5.51 -28.42 -3.55
N LYS A 109 -6.32 -27.85 -4.44
CA LYS A 109 -7.67 -27.35 -4.14
C LYS A 109 -8.70 -28.47 -4.00
N GLY A 110 -8.33 -29.72 -4.28
CA GLY A 110 -9.21 -30.87 -4.10
C GLY A 110 -10.54 -30.66 -4.82
N ALA A 111 -10.51 -30.58 -6.15
CA ALA A 111 -11.73 -30.56 -6.96
C ALA A 111 -12.43 -31.93 -6.88
N LEU A 112 -13.06 -32.17 -5.73
CA LEU A 112 -14.23 -32.98 -5.42
C LEU A 112 -14.57 -32.63 -3.95
N LYS A 113 -15.04 -31.40 -3.72
CA LYS A 113 -16.06 -31.18 -2.70
C LYS A 113 -17.37 -30.95 -3.44
N VAL A 114 -17.97 -32.07 -3.84
CA VAL A 114 -19.42 -32.22 -3.75
C VAL A 114 -19.70 -32.19 -2.25
N SER A 115 -20.06 -31.02 -1.73
CA SER A 115 -20.65 -30.91 -0.39
C SER A 115 -21.52 -29.67 -0.36
N ASP A 116 -22.79 -29.97 -0.57
CA ASP A 116 -23.97 -29.37 0.05
C ASP A 116 -24.50 -28.07 -0.53
N GLU A 117 -25.61 -28.28 -1.22
CA GLU A 117 -26.66 -27.36 -1.56
C GLU A 117 -27.21 -26.67 -0.29
N ALA A 118 -26.50 -25.66 0.23
CA ALA A 118 -27.11 -24.71 1.16
C ALA A 118 -26.29 -23.41 1.21
N TYR A 119 -26.90 -22.32 0.72
CA TYR A 119 -26.50 -20.94 1.07
C TYR A 119 -25.38 -20.24 0.26
N GLN A 120 -25.23 -20.52 -1.04
CA GLN A 120 -24.68 -19.48 -1.93
C GLN A 120 -25.78 -18.44 -2.21
N ASP A 121 -26.00 -17.56 -1.22
CA ASP A 121 -26.94 -16.44 -1.32
C ASP A 121 -26.59 -15.62 -2.59
N PRO A 122 -27.42 -15.66 -3.66
CA PRO A 122 -27.13 -14.93 -4.90
C PRO A 122 -27.03 -13.42 -4.65
N ASP A 123 -27.56 -12.94 -3.52
CA ASP A 123 -27.46 -11.56 -3.06
C ASP A 123 -26.04 -11.15 -2.64
N ARG A 124 -25.13 -12.12 -2.48
CA ARG A 124 -23.74 -11.92 -2.05
C ARG A 124 -22.71 -12.16 -3.15
N THR A 125 -23.11 -12.14 -4.42
CA THR A 125 -22.16 -12.25 -5.54
C THR A 125 -22.29 -11.06 -6.47
N CYS A 126 -21.16 -10.65 -7.07
CA CYS A 126 -21.16 -9.59 -8.07
C CYS A 126 -21.76 -10.10 -9.39
N GLY A 127 -22.80 -9.44 -9.91
CA GLY A 127 -23.41 -9.84 -11.19
C GLY A 127 -22.52 -9.68 -12.43
N ARG A 128 -21.31 -9.10 -12.30
CA ARG A 128 -20.34 -8.94 -13.40
C ARG A 128 -19.18 -9.92 -13.29
N CYS A 129 -18.41 -9.85 -12.20
CA CYS A 129 -17.22 -10.69 -12.02
C CYS A 129 -17.47 -11.97 -11.21
N ARG A 130 -18.69 -12.18 -10.69
CA ARG A 130 -19.10 -13.30 -9.81
C ARG A 130 -18.29 -13.44 -8.52
N SER A 131 -17.41 -12.50 -8.21
CA SER A 131 -16.71 -12.47 -6.94
C SER A 131 -17.69 -12.29 -5.79
N ASP A 132 -17.38 -12.93 -4.67
CA ASP A 132 -18.15 -12.81 -3.43
C ASP A 132 -18.11 -11.37 -2.91
N LEU A 133 -19.25 -10.89 -2.44
CA LEU A 133 -19.45 -9.59 -1.84
C LEU A 133 -19.38 -9.72 -0.32
N GLY A 134 -18.67 -8.80 0.33
CA GLY A 134 -18.45 -8.87 1.77
C GLY A 134 -19.70 -8.53 2.57
N ARG A 135 -19.73 -8.97 3.84
CA ARG A 135 -20.79 -8.62 4.80
C ARG A 135 -20.70 -7.18 5.30
N VAL A 136 -19.48 -6.65 5.42
CA VAL A 136 -19.20 -5.34 6.02
C VAL A 136 -18.67 -4.36 4.98
N ILE A 137 -17.58 -4.74 4.29
CA ILE A 137 -16.93 -3.96 3.23
C ILE A 137 -17.25 -4.60 1.88
N ASN A 138 -17.39 -3.79 0.83
CA ASN A 138 -17.69 -4.27 -0.53
C ASN A 138 -18.96 -5.15 -0.60
N ARG A 139 -20.03 -4.76 0.10
CA ARG A 139 -21.37 -5.39 0.04
C ARG A 139 -22.03 -5.37 -1.35
N GLY A 140 -21.40 -4.71 -2.30
CA GLY A 140 -21.96 -4.41 -3.61
C GLY A 140 -22.94 -3.24 -3.57
N ALA A 141 -23.33 -2.77 -4.75
CA ALA A 141 -24.41 -1.79 -4.92
C ALA A 141 -25.06 -2.02 -6.29
N CYS A 142 -26.32 -1.61 -6.45
CA CYS A 142 -27.07 -1.81 -7.69
C CYS A 142 -26.75 -0.71 -8.71
N CYS A 143 -26.43 -1.11 -9.95
CA CYS A 143 -26.20 -0.17 -11.04
C CYS A 143 -27.44 0.69 -11.29
N THR A 144 -27.27 2.01 -11.46
CA THR A 144 -28.40 2.94 -11.69
C THR A 144 -29.16 2.65 -12.99
N SER A 145 -28.49 2.11 -14.02
CA SER A 145 -29.13 1.79 -15.30
C SER A 145 -29.75 0.39 -15.34
N CYS A 146 -29.04 -0.66 -14.93
CA CYS A 146 -29.48 -2.05 -15.09
C CYS A 146 -29.88 -2.76 -13.79
N ARG A 147 -29.82 -2.08 -12.65
CA ARG A 147 -30.15 -2.57 -11.29
C ARG A 147 -29.36 -3.80 -10.82
N LEU A 148 -28.40 -4.29 -11.59
CA LEU A 148 -27.56 -5.42 -11.22
C LEU A 148 -26.60 -5.04 -10.08
N LYS A 149 -26.53 -5.87 -9.03
CA LYS A 149 -25.63 -5.68 -7.89
C LYS A 149 -24.18 -5.97 -8.30
N VAL A 150 -23.28 -5.01 -8.09
CA VAL A 150 -21.87 -5.10 -8.50
C VAL A 150 -20.90 -4.66 -7.40
N CYS A 151 -19.73 -5.30 -7.38
CA CYS A 151 -18.61 -4.94 -6.51
C CYS A 151 -18.05 -3.55 -6.87
N LYS A 152 -17.23 -2.96 -6.00
CA LYS A 152 -16.63 -1.63 -6.21
C LYS A 152 -15.77 -1.56 -7.49
N ALA A 153 -15.04 -2.63 -7.82
CA ALA A 153 -14.19 -2.71 -9.00
C ALA A 153 -14.97 -2.79 -10.34
N CYS A 154 -16.27 -3.11 -10.30
CA CYS A 154 -17.12 -3.15 -11.48
C CYS A 154 -17.97 -1.89 -11.65
N ARG A 155 -17.65 -0.80 -10.93
CA ARG A 155 -18.32 0.50 -11.02
C ARG A 155 -17.44 1.47 -11.81
N GLU A 156 -18.07 2.21 -12.71
CA GLU A 156 -17.49 3.28 -13.50
C GLU A 156 -18.17 4.59 -13.10
N TYR A 157 -17.38 5.58 -12.72
CA TYR A 157 -17.85 6.87 -12.23
C TYR A 157 -17.75 7.91 -13.35
N ASN A 158 -18.79 8.71 -13.55
CA ASN A 158 -18.73 9.79 -14.53
C ASN A 158 -17.88 10.94 -13.97
N PHE A 159 -16.98 11.50 -14.78
CA PHE A 159 -16.12 12.62 -14.36
C PHE A 159 -16.87 13.87 -13.86
N ARG A 160 -18.16 14.04 -14.20
CA ARG A 160 -18.96 15.21 -13.83
C ARG A 160 -20.02 14.95 -12.76
N ALA A 161 -20.27 13.69 -12.37
CA ALA A 161 -21.30 13.34 -11.40
C ALA A 161 -20.75 12.35 -10.38
N THR A 162 -21.24 12.42 -9.13
CA THR A 162 -20.94 11.42 -8.09
C THR A 162 -21.58 10.04 -8.38
N ASP A 163 -22.35 9.96 -9.46
CA ASP A 163 -23.04 8.76 -9.88
C ASP A 163 -22.14 7.81 -10.66
N TRP A 164 -22.50 6.53 -10.59
CA TRP A 164 -21.77 5.45 -11.22
C TRP A 164 -22.73 4.48 -11.90
N VAL A 165 -22.20 3.80 -12.89
CA VAL A 165 -22.85 2.68 -13.58
C VAL A 165 -21.91 1.48 -13.60
N CYS A 166 -22.42 0.27 -13.86
CA CYS A 166 -21.52 -0.87 -14.02
C CYS A 166 -20.72 -0.76 -15.33
N THR A 167 -19.56 -1.40 -15.37
CA THR A 167 -18.65 -1.46 -16.54
C THR A 167 -19.34 -1.75 -17.87
N VAL A 168 -20.37 -2.60 -17.89
CA VAL A 168 -21.13 -2.93 -19.11
C VAL A 168 -22.06 -1.79 -19.54
N CYS A 169 -22.72 -1.14 -18.59
CA CYS A 169 -23.59 0.01 -18.89
C CYS A 169 -22.75 1.21 -19.32
N TYR A 170 -21.59 1.42 -18.71
CA TYR A 170 -20.65 2.46 -19.10
C TYR A 170 -20.20 2.31 -20.56
N LYS A 171 -19.88 1.08 -21.01
CA LYS A 171 -19.49 0.80 -22.41
C LYS A 171 -20.63 0.91 -23.42
N ARG A 172 -21.89 1.00 -22.96
CA ARG A 172 -23.09 1.11 -23.82
C ARG A 172 -23.65 2.53 -23.86
N MET A 173 -23.04 3.47 -23.13
CA MET A 173 -23.28 4.91 -23.23
C MET A 173 -22.37 5.49 -24.31
#